data_AF-A0A7W9HHB6-F1
#
_entry.id   AF-A0A7W9HHB6-F1
#
_cell.length_a   1.000
_cell.length_b   1.000
_cell.length_c   1.000
_cell.angle_alpha   90.00
_cell.angle_beta   90.00
_cell.angle_gamma   90.00
#
_symmetry.space_group_name_H-M   'P 1'
#
loop_
_entity.id
_entity.type
_entity.pdbx_description
1 polymer ?
#
loop_
_entity_poly.entity_id
_entity_poly.type
_entity_poly.pdbx_seq_one_letter_code
_entity_poly.pdbx_strand_id
1 'polypeptide(L)'
;MNNVRETLSGLWLDALTSSTEGRVEGHERFFERGGDSFRAIKLFMEIEEKLAVKLDPTEFMGALAEDDFNGLVRLVGAPDCGG
;
A
#
# COMPACT_ATOMS: atom_id res chain seq x y z
N MET A 1 11.05 -11.88 -11.44
CA MET A 1 9.59 -12.09 -11.28
C MET A 1 9.17 -11.42 -9.99
N ASN A 2 8.95 -10.11 -10.02
CA ASN A 2 8.58 -9.35 -8.83
C ASN A 2 7.08 -9.55 -8.58
N ASN A 3 6.75 -10.15 -7.43
CA ASN A 3 5.37 -10.29 -6.99
C ASN A 3 4.87 -8.91 -6.55
N VAL A 4 3.62 -8.56 -6.88
CA VAL A 4 2.98 -7.27 -6.53
C VAL A 4 3.21 -6.91 -5.06
N ARG A 5 3.16 -7.94 -4.19
CA ARG A 5 3.44 -7.89 -2.75
C ARG A 5 4.80 -7.31 -2.42
N GLU A 6 5.87 -7.76 -3.09
CA GLU A 6 7.24 -7.35 -2.77
C GLU A 6 7.48 -5.90 -3.14
N THR A 7 6.98 -5.48 -4.31
CA THR A 7 7.02 -4.07 -4.73
C THR A 7 6.26 -3.18 -3.75
N LEU A 8 5.05 -3.60 -3.38
CA LEU A 8 4.21 -2.90 -2.42
C LEU A 8 4.83 -2.80 -1.03
N SER A 9 5.46 -3.86 -0.53
CA SER A 9 6.16 -3.83 0.75
C SER A 9 7.29 -2.81 0.74
N GLY A 10 8.05 -2.71 -0.35
CA GLY A 10 9.09 -1.70 -0.50
C GLY A 10 8.54 -0.27 -0.48
N LEU A 11 7.46 -0.02 -1.24
CA LEU A 11 6.80 1.29 -1.27
C LEU A 11 6.21 1.69 0.08
N TRP A 12 5.60 0.72 0.77
CA TRP A 12 5.00 0.91 2.08
C TRP A 12 6.05 1.34 3.13
N LEU A 13 7.20 0.67 3.14
CA LEU A 13 8.31 1.01 4.05
C LEU A 13 8.94 2.36 3.71
N ASP A 14 9.11 2.67 2.43
CA ASP A 14 9.62 3.98 1.98
C ASP A 14 8.69 5.13 2.43
N ALA A 15 7.38 4.95 2.22
CA ALA A 15 6.37 5.90 2.65
C ALA A 15 6.35 6.09 4.17
N LEU A 16 6.61 5.03 4.94
CA LEU A 16 6.69 5.12 6.40
C LEU A 16 8.00 5.73 6.91
N THR A 17 9.06 5.89 6.11
CA THR A 17 10.37 6.48 6.50
C THR A 17 10.86 5.95 7.86
N SER A 18 10.42 4.76 8.23
CA SER A 18 10.80 4.13 9.48
C SER A 18 11.98 3.26 9.10
N SER A 19 13.12 3.45 9.74
CA SER A 19 14.35 2.68 9.56
C SER A 19 14.22 1.18 9.89
N THR A 20 13.00 0.64 9.77
CA THR A 20 12.68 -0.78 9.87
C THR A 20 13.08 -1.44 8.56
N GLU A 21 14.34 -1.84 8.49
CA GLU A 21 14.77 -2.85 7.52
C GLU A 21 14.05 -4.16 7.90
N GLY A 22 12.97 -4.50 7.20
CA GLY A 22 12.16 -5.67 7.50
C GLY A 22 11.00 -5.83 6.52
N ARG A 23 10.54 -7.06 6.32
CA ARG A 23 9.39 -7.35 5.46
C ARG A 23 8.12 -6.86 6.16
N VAL A 24 7.26 -6.12 5.46
CA VAL A 24 5.93 -5.75 5.98
C VAL A 24 5.16 -7.05 6.23
N GLU A 25 4.90 -7.37 7.50
CA GLU A 25 4.01 -8.47 7.86
C GLU A 25 2.59 -8.08 7.47
N GLY A 26 1.77 -9.04 7.02
CA GLY A 26 0.40 -8.75 6.55
C GLY A 26 -0.38 -7.89 7.55
N HIS A 27 -0.32 -8.25 8.82
CA HIS A 27 -1.00 -7.58 9.94
C HIS A 27 -0.44 -6.23 10.38
N GLU A 28 0.46 -5.64 9.60
CA GLU A 28 1.08 -4.38 9.98
C GLU A 28 0.19 -3.17 9.63
N ARG A 29 -0.19 -2.44 10.68
CA ARG A 29 -1.09 -1.29 10.65
C ARG A 29 -0.36 -0.01 10.23
N PHE A 30 -0.77 0.63 9.13
CA PHE A 30 -0.08 1.82 8.57
C PHE A 30 -0.08 2.99 9.56
N PHE A 31 -1.24 3.27 10.15
CA PHE A 31 -1.40 4.39 11.09
C PHE A 31 -0.72 4.13 12.44
N GLU A 32 -0.69 2.89 12.93
CA GLU A 32 0.00 2.56 14.18
C GLU A 32 1.53 2.68 14.07
N ARG A 33 2.08 2.41 12.88
CA ARG A 33 3.51 2.58 12.57
C ARG A 33 3.94 4.05 12.46
N GLY A 34 3.02 5.01 12.58
CA GLY A 34 3.29 6.44 12.40
C GLY A 34 2.98 6.94 10.98
N GLY A 35 2.17 6.20 10.23
CA GLY A 35 1.58 6.65 8.98
C GLY A 35 0.63 7.81 9.20
N ASP A 36 0.75 8.85 8.38
CA ASP A 36 -0.14 10.01 8.35
C ASP A 36 -0.78 10.14 6.96
N SER A 37 -1.80 10.99 6.84
CA SER A 37 -2.53 11.19 5.58
C SER A 37 -1.63 11.61 4.42
N PHE A 38 -0.53 12.32 4.67
CA PHE A 38 0.41 12.73 3.63
C PHE A 38 1.24 11.54 3.13
N ARG A 39 1.69 10.66 4.03
CA ARG A 39 2.38 9.41 3.67
C ARG A 39 1.47 8.45 2.92
N ALA A 40 0.19 8.38 3.31
CA ALA A 40 -0.82 7.60 2.59
C ALA A 40 -0.97 8.07 1.14
N ILE A 41 -1.07 9.39 0.92
CA ILE A 41 -1.15 9.98 -0.42
C ILE A 41 0.15 9.74 -1.21
N LYS A 42 1.33 9.86 -0.58
CA LYS A 42 2.62 9.55 -1.21
C LYS A 42 2.66 8.09 -1.68
N LEU A 43 2.28 7.16 -0.79
CA LEU A 43 2.21 5.73 -1.08
C LEU A 43 1.27 5.45 -2.26
N PHE A 44 0.08 6.07 -2.28
CA PHE A 44 -0.88 5.95 -3.38
C PHE A 44 -0.26 6.36 -4.73
N MET A 45 0.39 7.53 -4.79
CA MET A 45 1.01 8.02 -6.02
C MET A 45 2.13 7.08 -6.51
N GLU A 46 2.97 6.58 -5.61
CA GLU A 46 4.04 5.65 -5.99
C GLU A 46 3.50 4.30 -6.46
N ILE A 47 2.41 3.83 -5.88
CA ILE A 47 1.74 2.59 -6.30
C ILE A 47 1.18 2.75 -7.72
N GLU A 48 0.42 3.82 -7.98
CA GLU A 48 -0.11 4.08 -9.32
C GLU A 48 1.01 4.22 -10.36
N GLU A 49 2.10 4.92 -10.03
CA GLU A 49 3.22 5.11 -10.95
C GLU A 49 4.01 3.81 -11.21
N LYS A 50 4.36 3.05 -10.17
CA LYS A 50 5.20 1.85 -10.32
C LYS A 50 4.44 0.64 -10.83
N LEU A 51 3.17 0.51 -10.47
CA LEU A 51 2.33 -0.62 -10.87
C LEU A 51 1.48 -0.30 -12.09
N ALA A 52 1.46 0.96 -12.54
CA ALA A 52 0.64 1.43 -13.66
C ALA A 52 -0.85 1.04 -13.50
N VAL A 53 -1.31 1.02 -12.25
CA VAL A 53 -2.70 0.74 -11.87
C VAL A 53 -3.43 2.04 -11.61
N LYS A 54 -4.74 2.03 -11.84
CA LYS A 54 -5.60 3.17 -11.50
C LYS A 54 -6.40 2.79 -10.26
N LEU A 55 -6.11 3.43 -9.13
CA LEU A 55 -6.76 3.12 -7.85
C LEU A 55 -7.69 4.26 -7.48
N ASP A 56 -8.85 3.93 -6.88
CA ASP A 56 -9.70 4.97 -6.34
C ASP A 56 -9.14 5.45 -4.99
N PRO A 57 -8.88 6.75 -4.80
CA PRO A 57 -8.32 7.26 -3.55
C PRO A 57 -9.24 7.00 -2.35
N THR A 58 -10.55 6.88 -2.59
CA THR A 58 -11.55 6.55 -1.57
C THR A 58 -11.40 5.11 -1.10
N GLU A 59 -11.31 4.17 -2.04
CA GLU A 59 -11.09 2.74 -1.77
C GLU A 59 -9.73 2.52 -1.10
N PHE A 60 -8.69 3.21 -1.59
CA PHE A 60 -7.34 3.14 -1.01
C PHE A 60 -7.31 3.61 0.44
N MET A 61 -7.87 4.80 0.72
CA MET A 61 -7.93 5.34 2.07
C MET A 61 -8.80 4.48 3.00
N GLY A 62 -9.91 3.94 2.49
CA GLY A 62 -10.74 2.97 3.23
C GLY A 62 -9.96 1.71 3.60
N ALA A 63 -9.28 1.10 2.62
CA ALA A 63 -8.45 -0.08 2.84
C ALA A 63 -7.30 0.18 3.83
N LEU A 64 -6.69 1.38 3.76
CA LEU A 64 -5.66 1.80 4.71
C LEU A 64 -6.20 1.97 6.14
N ALA A 65 -7.46 2.40 6.27
CA ALA A 65 -8.12 2.66 7.55
C ALA A 65 -8.71 1.39 8.20
N GLU A 66 -9.17 0.41 7.41
CA GLU A 66 -9.69 -0.88 7.90
C GLU A 66 -8.58 -1.88 8.28
N ASP A 67 -7.41 -1.70 7.66
CA ASP A 67 -6.12 -2.02 8.24
C ASP A 67 -5.69 -3.51 8.22
N ASP A 68 -5.00 -3.83 7.11
CA ASP A 68 -3.99 -4.89 6.94
C ASP A 68 -3.29 -4.68 5.59
N PHE A 69 -1.95 -4.82 5.52
CA PHE A 69 -1.18 -4.72 4.27
C PHE A 69 -1.70 -5.72 3.20
N ASN A 70 -2.23 -6.88 3.61
CA ASN A 70 -2.80 -7.85 2.70
C ASN A 70 -4.08 -7.35 2.02
N GLY A 71 -4.87 -6.50 2.68
CA GLY A 71 -6.04 -5.86 2.09
C GLY A 71 -5.65 -4.98 0.91
N LEU A 72 -4.58 -4.20 1.09
CA LEU A 72 -4.04 -3.34 0.04
C LEU A 72 -3.37 -4.14 -1.09
N VAL A 73 -2.62 -5.20 -0.77
CA VAL A 73 -2.09 -6.14 -1.78
C VAL A 73 -3.21 -6.78 -2.59
N ARG A 74 -4.37 -7.05 -1.97
CA ARG A 74 -5.53 -7.60 -2.66
C ARG A 74 -6.26 -6.56 -3.51
N LEU A 75 -6.32 -5.31 -3.08
CA LEU A 75 -6.88 -4.20 -3.86
C LEU A 75 -6.05 -3.94 -5.12
N VAL A 76 -4.73 -3.87 -4.98
CA VAL A 76 -3.79 -3.60 -6.09
C VAL A 76 -3.55 -4.85 -6.95
N GLY A 77 -3.55 -6.02 -6.34
CA GLY A 77 -3.34 -7.30 -7.01
C GLY A 77 -4.61 -7.90 -7.61
N ALA A 78 -5.78 -7.28 -7.43
CA ALA A 78 -6.98 -7.63 -8.16
C ALA A 78 -6.88 -7.04 -9.57
N PRO A 79 -6.69 -7.85 -10.63
CA PRO A 79 -6.83 -7.36 -11.98
C PRO A 79 -8.31 -7.02 -12.18
N ASP A 80 -8.63 -5.74 -12.39
CA ASP A 80 -9.89 -5.24 -12.93
C ASP A 80 -11.16 -6.03 -12.55
N CYS A 81 -11.84 -5.63 -11.47
CA CYS A 81 -13.28 -5.82 -11.41
C CYS A 81 -13.96 -4.47 -11.67
N GLY A 82 -13.86 -4.02 -12.92
CA GLY A 82 -14.50 -2.80 -13.42
C GLY A 82 -14.78 -2.94 -14.91
N GLY A 83 -15.82 -3.71 -15.25
CA GLY A 83 -16.44 -3.72 -16.58
C GLY A 83 -17.51 -2.65 -16.73
#